data_AF-A0A813GZQ0-F1
#
_entry.id   AF-A0A813GZQ0-F1
#
_cell.length_a   1.000
_cell.length_b   1.000
_cell.length_c   1.000
_cell.angle_alpha   90.00
_cell.angle_beta   90.00
_cell.angle_gamma   90.00
#
_symmetry.space_group_name_H-M   'P 1'
#
loop_
_entity.id
_entity.type
_entity.pdbx_description
1 polymer ?
#
loop_
_entity_poly.entity_id
_entity_poly.type
_entity_poly.pdbx_seq_one_letter_code
_entity_poly.pdbx_strand_id
1 'polypeptide(L)'
;MPLALVLHAAALLLPKYPCVQPFDPKLIVSDAAALHAWEQDPLASHGKVTPGYLFELLRTQARLVKELQGLDLPVLMLWGTSDQVVTKEGHRMLVDASRNDLSELMSYPGGFHNLLAEPDLKDDVISDIGDWMVKVCRQGKEKSTQL
;
A
#
# COMPACT_ATOMS: atom_id res chain seq x y z
N MET A 1 2.20 22.52 -12.93
CA MET A 1 1.11 23.53 -12.80
C MET A 1 -0.06 23.28 -13.76
N PRO A 2 0.09 23.15 -15.09
CA PRO A 2 -1.06 22.97 -15.99
C PRO A 2 -1.79 21.63 -15.78
N LEU A 3 -1.06 20.54 -15.56
CA LEU A 3 -1.66 19.21 -15.39
C LEU A 3 -2.57 19.10 -14.15
N ALA A 4 -2.20 19.73 -13.03
CA ALA A 4 -3.00 19.72 -11.81
C ALA A 4 -4.32 20.47 -11.97
N LEU A 5 -4.32 21.59 -12.70
CA LEU A 5 -5.53 22.37 -13.00
C LEU A 5 -6.45 21.61 -13.95
N VAL A 6 -5.89 20.96 -14.98
CA VAL A 6 -6.65 20.10 -15.91
C VAL A 6 -7.30 18.93 -15.16
N LEU A 7 -6.55 18.24 -14.30
CA LEU A 7 -7.08 17.15 -13.49
C LEU A 7 -8.17 17.64 -12.52
N HIS A 8 -7.97 18.79 -11.88
CA HIS A 8 -8.97 19.37 -10.98
C HIS A 8 -10.28 19.72 -11.71
N ALA A 9 -10.19 20.38 -12.87
CA ALA A 9 -11.35 20.68 -13.70
C ALA A 9 -12.06 19.41 -14.19
N ALA A 10 -11.29 18.40 -14.63
CA ALA A 10 -11.85 17.10 -15.02
C ALA A 10 -12.53 16.38 -13.85
N ALA A 11 -11.98 16.45 -12.64
CA ALA A 11 -12.57 15.89 -11.43
C ALA A 11 -13.88 16.61 -11.05
N LEU A 12 -14.00 17.92 -11.29
CA LEU A 12 -15.24 18.66 -11.02
C LEU A 12 -16.33 18.38 -12.07
N LEU A 13 -15.96 18.32 -13.35
CA LEU A 13 -16.92 18.23 -14.45
C LEU A 13 -17.31 16.80 -14.80
N LEU A 14 -16.36 15.87 -14.75
CA LEU A 14 -16.51 14.47 -15.19
C LEU A 14 -15.86 13.48 -14.20
N PRO A 15 -16.20 13.53 -12.89
CA PRO A 15 -15.49 12.79 -11.84
C PRO A 15 -15.48 11.27 -12.04
N LYS A 16 -16.52 10.72 -12.67
CA LYS A 16 -16.72 9.28 -12.86
C LYS A 16 -16.32 8.77 -14.25
N TYR A 17 -15.82 9.65 -15.12
CA TYR A 17 -15.49 9.26 -16.48
C TYR A 17 -14.25 8.36 -16.51
N PRO A 18 -14.30 7.16 -17.12
CA PRO A 18 -13.18 6.21 -17.11
C PRO A 18 -12.06 6.66 -18.07
N CYS A 19 -10.89 7.02 -17.53
CA CYS A 19 -9.81 7.64 -18.32
C CYS A 19 -8.54 6.78 -18.40
N VAL A 20 -8.01 6.35 -17.26
CA VAL A 20 -6.62 5.88 -17.15
C VAL A 20 -6.58 4.43 -16.70
N GLN A 21 -5.80 3.59 -17.38
CA GLN A 21 -5.46 2.28 -16.82
C GLN A 21 -4.40 2.48 -15.73
N PRO A 22 -4.62 2.05 -14.47
CA PRO A 22 -3.72 2.37 -13.37
C PRO A 22 -2.34 1.71 -13.51
N PHE A 23 -2.32 0.45 -13.92
CA PHE A 23 -1.13 -0.38 -14.10
C PHE A 23 -1.48 -1.57 -15.00
N ASP A 24 -0.47 -2.30 -15.48
CA ASP A 24 -0.65 -3.62 -16.09
C ASP A 24 -0.94 -4.63 -14.95
N PRO A 25 -2.10 -5.34 -14.94
CA PRO A 25 -2.42 -6.31 -13.91
C PRO A 25 -1.36 -7.39 -13.68
N LYS A 26 -0.53 -7.68 -14.68
CA LYS A 26 0.61 -8.63 -14.55
C LYS A 26 1.70 -8.16 -13.59
N LEU A 27 1.67 -6.91 -13.17
CA LEU A 27 2.58 -6.36 -12.17
C LEU A 27 2.11 -6.61 -10.74
N ILE A 28 0.89 -7.14 -10.56
CA ILE A 28 0.29 -7.32 -9.23
C ILE A 28 0.82 -8.55 -8.52
N VAL A 29 0.92 -9.67 -9.22
CA VAL A 29 1.33 -10.95 -8.66
C VAL A 29 2.05 -11.76 -9.73
N SER A 30 3.08 -12.51 -9.35
CA SER A 30 3.82 -13.38 -10.27
C SER A 30 3.03 -14.65 -10.64
N ASP A 31 2.15 -15.13 -9.75
CA ASP A 31 1.33 -16.32 -9.94
C ASP A 31 0.17 -16.08 -10.92
N ALA A 32 0.20 -16.83 -12.03
CA ALA A 32 -0.84 -16.79 -13.05
C ALA A 32 -2.20 -17.26 -12.52
N ALA A 33 -2.23 -18.20 -11.56
CA ALA A 33 -3.49 -18.69 -11.00
C ALA A 33 -4.15 -17.60 -10.12
N ALA A 34 -3.38 -16.94 -9.26
CA ALA A 34 -3.85 -15.80 -8.48
C ALA A 34 -4.31 -14.63 -9.36
N LEU A 35 -3.57 -14.30 -10.43
CA LEU A 35 -3.98 -13.27 -11.38
C LEU A 35 -5.31 -13.64 -12.04
N HIS A 36 -5.45 -14.89 -12.52
CA HIS A 36 -6.68 -15.35 -13.14
C HIS A 36 -7.87 -15.32 -12.17
N ALA A 37 -7.66 -15.69 -10.90
CA ALA A 37 -8.70 -15.62 -9.88
C ALA A 37 -9.21 -14.18 -9.68
N TRP A 38 -8.30 -13.20 -9.67
CA TRP A 38 -8.67 -11.77 -9.60
C TRP A 38 -9.39 -11.28 -10.87
N GLU A 39 -8.96 -11.73 -12.05
CA GLU A 39 -9.62 -11.37 -13.32
C GLU A 39 -11.05 -11.89 -13.41
N GLN A 40 -11.35 -13.05 -12.81
CA GLN A 40 -12.68 -13.65 -12.80
C GLN A 40 -13.57 -13.21 -11.63
N ASP A 41 -13.03 -12.48 -10.65
CA ASP A 41 -13.80 -12.04 -9.49
C ASP A 41 -14.79 -10.92 -9.86
N PRO A 42 -16.11 -11.14 -9.84
CA PRO A 42 -17.09 -10.11 -10.22
C PRO A 42 -17.16 -8.93 -9.23
N LEU A 43 -16.55 -9.05 -8.05
CA LEU A 43 -16.45 -7.99 -7.06
C LEU A 43 -15.17 -7.15 -7.23
N ALA A 44 -14.19 -7.64 -7.98
CA ALA A 44 -12.99 -6.89 -8.29
C ALA A 44 -13.29 -5.75 -9.27
N SER A 45 -12.61 -4.62 -9.09
CA SER A 45 -12.71 -3.49 -10.01
C SER A 45 -11.73 -3.67 -11.16
N HIS A 46 -12.24 -3.98 -12.36
CA HIS A 46 -11.45 -4.00 -13.62
C HIS A 46 -11.57 -2.70 -14.43
N GLY A 47 -12.28 -1.70 -13.90
CA GLY A 47 -12.50 -0.42 -14.56
C GLY A 47 -11.26 0.47 -14.58
N LYS A 48 -11.21 1.40 -15.54
CA LYS A 48 -10.21 2.47 -15.57
C LYS A 48 -10.37 3.40 -14.38
N VAL A 49 -9.26 3.93 -13.88
CA VAL A 49 -9.23 5.03 -12.93
C VAL A 49 -9.91 6.27 -13.52
N THR A 50 -10.68 6.94 -12.67
CA THR A 50 -11.46 8.13 -13.01
C THR A 50 -10.76 9.41 -12.52
N PRO A 51 -11.02 10.58 -13.13
CA PRO A 51 -10.46 11.85 -12.69
C PRO A 51 -10.73 12.16 -11.21
N GLY A 52 -11.94 11.86 -10.72
CA GLY A 52 -12.31 12.08 -9.33
C GLY A 52 -11.45 11.25 -8.37
N TYR A 53 -11.26 9.96 -8.67
CA TYR A 53 -10.39 9.09 -7.88
C TYR A 53 -8.94 9.57 -7.90
N LEU A 54 -8.39 9.85 -9.08
CA LEU A 54 -7.00 10.27 -9.23
C LEU A 54 -6.73 11.60 -8.52
N PHE A 55 -7.67 12.55 -8.59
CA PHE A 55 -7.56 13.82 -7.89
C PHE A 55 -7.50 13.61 -6.37
N GLU A 56 -8.40 12.80 -5.81
CA GLU A 56 -8.41 12.52 -4.36
C GLU A 56 -7.20 11.70 -3.90
N LEU A 57 -6.72 10.75 -4.72
CA LEU A 57 -5.49 10.01 -4.46
C LEU A 57 -4.29 10.96 -4.31
N LEU A 58 -4.07 11.83 -5.30
CA LEU A 58 -2.95 12.78 -5.30
C LEU A 58 -3.10 13.84 -4.20
N ARG A 59 -4.31 14.32 -3.95
CA ARG A 59 -4.61 15.24 -2.85
C ARG A 59 -4.28 14.62 -1.50
N THR A 60 -4.62 13.34 -1.32
CA THR A 60 -4.34 12.58 -0.11
C THR A 60 -2.84 12.36 0.06
N GLN A 61 -2.14 11.93 -0.99
CA GLN A 61 -0.68 11.74 -0.97
C GLN A 61 0.06 13.04 -0.58
N ALA A 62 -0.34 14.19 -1.12
CA ALA A 62 0.26 15.48 -0.78
C ALA A 62 0.05 15.92 0.68
N ARG A 63 -1.07 15.50 1.29
CA ARG A 63 -1.38 15.74 2.70
C ARG A 63 -0.66 14.76 3.63
N LEU A 64 -0.57 13.51 3.21
CA LEU A 64 -0.07 12.38 4.00
C LEU A 64 1.33 12.66 4.57
N VAL A 65 2.25 13.20 3.78
CA VAL A 65 3.61 13.56 4.22
C VAL A 65 3.61 14.49 5.45
N LYS A 66 2.66 15.44 5.50
CA LYS A 66 2.55 16.41 6.60
C LYS A 66 1.79 15.82 7.78
N GLU A 67 0.76 15.04 7.51
CA GLU A 67 -0.15 14.49 8.53
C GLU A 67 0.45 13.30 9.29
N LEU A 68 1.39 12.58 8.68
CA LEU A 68 2.07 11.46 9.33
C LEU A 68 3.16 11.88 10.32
N GLN A 69 3.55 13.16 10.35
CA GLN A 69 4.60 13.63 11.27
C GLN A 69 4.17 13.44 12.72
N GLY A 70 4.89 12.56 13.44
CA GLY A 70 4.61 12.29 14.84
C GLY A 70 3.57 11.19 15.09
N LEU A 71 3.42 10.27 14.14
CA LEU A 71 2.67 9.04 14.35
C LEU A 71 3.29 8.26 15.52
N ASP A 72 2.53 8.05 16.59
CA ASP A 72 2.98 7.38 17.82
C ASP A 72 2.57 5.88 17.86
N LEU A 73 2.21 5.33 16.70
CA LEU A 73 1.80 3.95 16.56
C LEU A 73 2.91 3.11 15.90
N PRO A 74 3.08 1.84 16.31
CA PRO A 74 3.96 0.91 15.62
C PRO A 74 3.42 0.65 14.21
N VAL A 75 4.29 0.71 13.21
CA VAL A 75 3.96 0.54 11.79
C VAL A 75 4.74 -0.62 11.20
N LEU A 76 4.05 -1.56 10.57
CA LEU A 76 4.69 -2.56 9.71
C LEU A 76 4.42 -2.21 8.25
N MET A 77 5.48 -2.09 7.47
CA MET A 77 5.41 -2.01 6.01
C MET A 77 6.11 -3.21 5.38
N LEU A 78 5.48 -3.79 4.38
CA LEU A 78 5.96 -4.97 3.66
C LEU A 78 6.10 -4.59 2.19
N TRP A 79 7.23 -4.93 1.56
CA TRP A 79 7.48 -4.54 0.18
C TRP A 79 8.16 -5.66 -0.61
N GLY A 80 7.59 -6.00 -1.76
CA GLY A 80 8.22 -6.90 -2.73
C GLY A 80 9.26 -6.15 -3.56
N THR A 81 10.48 -6.67 -3.67
CA THR A 81 11.56 -5.94 -4.36
C THR A 81 11.36 -5.83 -5.88
N SER A 82 10.41 -6.58 -6.43
CA SER A 82 10.02 -6.56 -7.85
C SER A 82 8.70 -5.82 -8.08
N ASP A 83 8.13 -5.17 -7.04
CA ASP A 83 6.95 -4.31 -7.16
C ASP A 83 7.27 -3.09 -8.05
N GLN A 84 6.43 -2.90 -9.07
CA GLN A 84 6.48 -1.78 -10.02
C GLN A 84 5.23 -0.87 -9.94
N VAL A 85 4.31 -1.17 -9.04
CA VAL A 85 3.06 -0.41 -8.81
C VAL A 85 3.31 0.71 -7.80
N VAL A 86 4.09 0.44 -6.76
CA VAL A 86 4.45 1.43 -5.73
C VAL A 86 5.94 1.36 -5.39
N THR A 87 6.48 2.46 -4.84
CA THR A 87 7.92 2.58 -4.58
C THR A 87 8.30 2.18 -3.16
N LYS A 88 9.54 1.72 -2.99
CA LYS A 88 10.14 1.48 -1.66
C LYS A 88 10.13 2.74 -0.80
N GLU A 89 10.39 3.90 -1.40
CA GLU A 89 10.45 5.19 -0.72
C GLU A 89 9.11 5.55 -0.09
N GLY A 90 7.99 5.20 -0.73
CA GLY A 90 6.65 5.38 -0.16
C GLY A 90 6.44 4.55 1.11
N HIS A 91 6.96 3.32 1.14
CA HIS A 91 6.91 2.46 2.33
C HIS A 91 7.80 3.01 3.44
N ARG A 92 9.03 3.38 3.10
CA ARG A 92 10.00 3.93 4.05
C ARG A 92 9.51 5.23 4.68
N MET A 93 8.87 6.09 3.88
CA MET A 93 8.29 7.34 4.37
C MET A 93 7.33 7.12 5.55
N LEU A 94 6.50 6.07 5.53
CA LEU A 94 5.55 5.80 6.62
C LEU A 94 6.26 5.27 7.88
N VAL A 95 7.26 4.41 7.71
CA VAL A 95 8.08 3.89 8.81
C VAL A 95 8.88 5.00 9.46
N ASP A 96 9.56 5.84 8.67
CA ASP A 96 10.36 6.96 9.15
C ASP A 96 9.51 8.05 9.83
N ALA A 97 8.22 8.15 9.49
CA ALA A 97 7.29 9.09 10.12
C ALA A 97 6.79 8.63 11.50
N SER A 98 6.87 7.32 11.78
CA SER A 98 6.53 6.78 13.09
C SER A 98 7.65 7.04 14.10
N ARG A 99 7.27 7.43 15.32
CA ARG A 99 8.19 7.59 16.46
C ARG A 99 8.36 6.31 17.28
N ASN A 100 7.75 5.22 16.84
CA ASN A 100 7.73 3.98 17.57
C ASN A 100 8.89 3.05 17.13
N ASP A 101 9.69 2.60 18.08
CA ASP A 101 10.86 1.73 17.83
C ASP A 101 10.50 0.33 17.29
N LEU A 102 9.22 -0.03 17.29
CA LEU A 102 8.71 -1.26 16.69
C LEU A 102 8.33 -1.12 15.22
N SER A 103 8.43 0.09 14.66
CA SER A 103 8.13 0.33 13.26
C SER A 103 9.21 -0.28 12.38
N GLU A 104 8.78 -1.01 11.35
CA GLU A 104 9.65 -1.87 10.57
C GLU A 104 9.23 -1.89 9.09
N LEU A 105 10.23 -1.91 8.20
CA LEU A 105 10.05 -2.16 6.76
C LEU A 105 10.71 -3.50 6.42
N MET A 106 9.90 -4.51 6.13
CA MET A 106 10.36 -5.81 5.65
C MET A 106 10.34 -5.84 4.12
N SER A 107 11.37 -6.42 3.52
CA SER A 107 11.51 -6.52 2.06
C SER A 107 11.61 -7.98 1.63
N TYR A 108 10.84 -8.37 0.62
CA TYR A 108 10.76 -9.74 0.12
C TYR A 108 11.39 -9.82 -1.28
N PRO A 109 12.58 -10.44 -1.41
CA PRO A 109 13.26 -10.56 -2.70
C PRO A 109 12.40 -11.22 -3.77
N GLY A 110 12.30 -10.60 -4.94
CA GLY A 110 11.53 -11.12 -6.08
C GLY A 110 10.01 -10.97 -5.97
N GLY A 111 9.48 -10.57 -4.80
CA GLY A 111 8.04 -10.39 -4.62
C GLY A 111 7.48 -9.23 -5.43
N PHE A 112 6.28 -9.41 -5.98
CA PHE A 112 5.54 -8.36 -6.69
C PHE A 112 4.66 -7.59 -5.68
N HIS A 113 3.68 -6.82 -6.18
CA HIS A 113 2.85 -5.93 -5.39
C HIS A 113 2.00 -6.65 -4.32
N ASN A 114 1.38 -7.78 -4.68
CA ASN A 114 0.50 -8.54 -3.81
C ASN A 114 1.23 -9.72 -3.16
N LEU A 115 2.07 -9.42 -2.18
CA LEU A 115 2.86 -10.40 -1.42
C LEU A 115 2.02 -11.55 -0.82
N LEU A 116 0.77 -11.28 -0.42
CA LEU A 116 -0.13 -12.29 0.17
C LEU A 116 -0.67 -13.30 -0.86
N ALA A 117 -0.46 -13.03 -2.15
CA ALA A 117 -0.80 -13.94 -3.24
C ALA A 117 0.44 -14.52 -3.94
N GLU A 118 1.65 -14.13 -3.53
CA GLU A 118 2.88 -14.65 -4.11
C GLU A 118 3.05 -16.14 -3.76
N PRO A 119 3.36 -17.01 -4.76
CA PRO A 119 3.25 -18.46 -4.59
C PRO A 119 4.26 -19.00 -3.56
N ASP A 120 5.48 -18.47 -3.56
CA ASP A 120 6.58 -18.92 -2.71
C ASP A 120 6.82 -18.01 -1.48
N LEU A 121 6.10 -16.89 -1.37
CA LEU A 121 6.33 -15.89 -0.31
C LEU A 121 5.14 -15.72 0.64
N LYS A 122 3.91 -16.03 0.22
CA LYS A 122 2.70 -15.72 0.99
C LYS A 122 2.72 -16.28 2.42
N ASP A 123 3.23 -17.49 2.62
CA ASP A 123 3.18 -18.16 3.92
C ASP A 123 4.18 -17.51 4.89
N ASP A 124 5.37 -17.17 4.39
CA ASP A 124 6.38 -16.42 5.14
C ASP A 124 5.88 -15.01 5.48
N VAL A 125 5.29 -14.31 4.52
CA VAL A 125 4.70 -12.97 4.71
C VAL A 125 3.61 -13.00 5.78
N ILE A 126 2.73 -14.01 5.76
CA ILE A 126 1.67 -14.16 6.78
C ILE A 126 2.28 -14.45 8.16
N SER A 127 3.31 -15.31 8.22
CA SER A 127 4.02 -15.59 9.47
C SER A 127 4.67 -14.34 10.05
N ASP A 128 5.37 -13.56 9.23
CA ASP A 128 6.05 -12.34 9.64
C ASP A 128 5.07 -11.28 10.18
N ILE A 129 3.91 -11.12 9.53
CA ILE A 129 2.83 -10.27 10.05
C ILE A 129 2.40 -10.74 11.44
N GLY A 130 2.16 -12.04 11.61
CA GLY A 130 1.73 -12.61 12.88
C GLY A 130 2.77 -12.42 14.00
N ASP A 131 4.03 -12.70 13.70
CA ASP A 131 5.15 -12.57 14.63
C ASP A 131 5.36 -11.11 15.03
N TRP A 132 5.28 -10.19 14.08
CA TRP A 132 5.34 -8.75 14.37
C TRP A 132 4.17 -8.30 15.26
N MET A 133 2.95 -8.75 14.98
CA MET A 133 1.78 -8.44 15.82
C MET A 133 1.96 -8.95 17.26
N VAL A 134 2.44 -10.18 17.43
CA VAL A 134 2.72 -10.75 18.76
C VAL A 134 3.80 -9.95 19.49
N LYS A 135 4.88 -9.57 18.80
CA LYS A 135 5.95 -8.70 19.34
C LYS A 135 5.38 -7.37 19.84
N VAL A 136 4.55 -6.69 19.03
CA VAL A 136 3.90 -5.43 19.41
C VAL A 136 3.00 -5.58 20.63
N CYS A 137 2.15 -6.60 20.66
CA CYS A 137 1.24 -6.83 21.79
C CYS A 137 1.98 -7.16 23.09
N ARG A 138 3.09 -7.90 23.04
CA ARG A 138 3.90 -8.22 24.22
C ARG A 138 4.52 -6.95 24.82
N GLN A 139 5.18 -6.13 24.00
CA GLN A 139 5.81 -4.90 24.48
C GLN A 139 4.79 -3.86 24.99
N GLY A 140 3.61 -3.79 24.39
CA GLY A 140 2.51 -2.96 24.91
C GLY A 140 2.09 -3.35 26.33
N LYS A 141 2.02 -4.66 26.63
CA LYS A 141 1.69 -5.16 27.98
C LYS A 141 2.78 -4.85 29.00
N GLU A 142 4.04 -5.02 28.63
CA GLU A 142 5.18 -4.76 29.51
C GLU A 142 5.23 -3.28 29.92
N LYS A 143 5.06 -2.34 28.96
CA LYS A 143 5.00 -0.90 29.24
C LYS A 143 3.82 -0.50 30.12
N SER A 144 2.66 -1.17 29.97
CA SER A 144 1.48 -0.89 30.79
C SER A 144 1.57 -1.41 32.23
N THR A 145 2.44 -2.38 32.51
CA THR A 145 2.57 -3.00 33.85
C THR A 145 3.60 -2.28 34.72
N GLN A 146 4.40 -1.38 34.12
CA GLN A 146 5.45 -0.60 34.80
C GLN A 146 5.00 0.81 35.23
N LEU A 147 3.74 1.19 34.94
CA LEU A 147 3.08 2.43 35.37
C LEU A 147 2.16 2.17 36.57
#